data_AF-A0A6I6FLK7-F1
#
_entry.id   AF-A0A6I6FLK7-F1
#
_cell.length_a   1.000
_cell.length_b   1.000
_cell.length_c   1.000
_cell.angle_alpha   90.00
_cell.angle_beta   90.00
_cell.angle_gamma   90.00
#
_symmetry.space_group_name_H-M   'P 1'
#
loop_
_entity.id
_entity.type
_entity.pdbx_description
1 polymer ?
#
loop_
_entity_poly.entity_id
_entity_poly.type
_entity_poly.pdbx_seq_one_letter_code
_entity_poly.pdbx_strand_id
1 'polypeptide(L)'
;MAGSDHGHTPAAWTGVTISFIGFCVAGAFMVAANPLGFWAGMGVIVLGGVVGFAMKLAGLGQKPTPELDRARAEAARRDSTPETARADAHA
;
A
#
# COMPACT_ATOMS: atom_id res chain seq x y z
N MET A 1 4.20 -12.01 16.27
CA MET A 1 3.15 -10.98 16.37
C MET A 1 3.57 -9.81 15.48
N ALA A 2 3.12 -9.80 14.23
CA ALA A 2 3.41 -8.69 13.32
C ALA A 2 2.41 -7.57 13.63
N GLY A 3 2.94 -6.42 14.05
CA GLY A 3 2.17 -5.25 14.42
C GLY A 3 1.26 -4.80 13.28
N SER A 4 0.03 -4.54 13.67
CA SER A 4 -0.95 -3.62 13.08
C SER A 4 -0.32 -2.49 12.25
N ASP A 5 -0.98 -2.13 11.14
CA ASP A 5 -0.75 -0.92 10.32
C ASP A 5 0.31 -0.95 9.19
N HIS A 6 0.33 -1.99 8.34
CA HIS A 6 1.11 -1.96 7.10
C HIS A 6 0.25 -2.30 5.86
N GLY A 7 -0.38 -1.27 5.27
CA GLY A 7 -0.71 -1.29 3.83
C GLY A 7 -1.85 -2.21 3.36
N HIS A 8 -3.00 -2.22 4.04
CA HIS A 8 -4.19 -2.91 3.52
C HIS A 8 -4.93 -2.16 2.41
N THR A 9 -4.41 -1.04 1.91
CA THR A 9 -4.95 -0.42 0.69
C THR A 9 -4.46 -1.25 -0.51
N PRO A 10 -5.32 -1.99 -1.22
CA PRO A 10 -4.91 -2.79 -2.39
C PRO A 10 -4.23 -1.94 -3.48
N ALA A 11 -4.42 -0.62 -3.38
CA ALA A 11 -3.79 0.40 -4.18
C ALA A 11 -2.26 0.44 -4.15
N ALA A 12 -1.65 0.12 -3.00
CA ALA A 12 -0.19 0.12 -2.91
C ALA A 12 0.44 -1.11 -3.57
N TRP A 13 -0.24 -2.25 -3.52
CA TRP A 13 0.32 -3.52 -3.96
C TRP A 13 0.02 -3.84 -5.43
N THR A 14 -1.08 -3.33 -5.97
CA THR A 14 -1.49 -3.58 -7.36
C THR A 14 -0.47 -3.09 -8.40
N GLY A 15 0.02 -1.86 -8.27
CA GLY A 15 1.05 -1.33 -9.19
C GLY A 15 2.36 -2.13 -9.13
N VAL A 16 2.76 -2.59 -7.95
CA VAL A 16 3.97 -3.43 -7.74
C VAL A 16 3.78 -4.81 -8.37
N THR A 17 2.64 -5.46 -8.14
CA THR A 17 2.36 -6.79 -8.70
C THR A 17 2.35 -6.77 -10.23
N ILE A 18 1.72 -5.75 -10.84
CA ILE A 18 1.70 -5.60 -12.30
C ILE A 18 3.12 -5.41 -12.83
N SER A 19 3.91 -4.53 -12.19
CA SER A 19 5.30 -4.27 -12.59
C SER A 19 6.18 -5.51 -12.43
N PHE A 20 5.96 -6.30 -11.38
CA PHE A 20 6.70 -7.54 -11.12
C PHE A 20 6.41 -8.61 -12.18
N ILE A 21 5.14 -8.76 -12.59
CA ILE A 21 4.76 -9.64 -13.69
C ILE A 21 5.44 -9.20 -14.99
N GLY A 22 5.41 -7.90 -15.31
CA GLY A 22 6.08 -7.35 -16.49
C GLY A 22 7.59 -7.59 -16.50
N PHE A 23 8.23 -7.46 -15.33
CA PHE A 23 9.65 -7.77 -15.15
C PHE A 23 9.96 -9.25 -15.40
N CYS A 24 9.18 -10.17 -14.85
CA CYS A 24 9.34 -11.60 -15.08
C CYS A 24 9.18 -11.97 -16.57
N VAL A 25 8.17 -11.39 -17.24
CA VAL A 25 7.94 -11.59 -18.68
C VAL A 25 9.10 -11.05 -19.51
N ALA A 26 9.56 -9.83 -19.23
CA ALA A 26 10.70 -9.24 -19.91
C ALA A 26 11.97 -10.08 -19.72
N GLY A 27 12.23 -10.56 -18.50
CA GLY A 27 13.36 -11.44 -18.20
C GLY A 27 13.32 -12.75 -18.98
N ALA A 28 12.15 -13.40 -19.05
CA ALA A 28 11.98 -14.63 -19.82
C ALA A 28 12.26 -14.44 -21.32
N PHE A 29 11.76 -13.35 -21.92
CA PHE A 29 11.98 -13.07 -23.34
C PHE A 29 13.38 -12.53 -23.66
N MET A 30 14.04 -11.89 -22.68
CA MET A 30 15.45 -11.52 -22.78
C MET A 30 16.32 -12.78 -22.94
N VAL A 31 16.04 -13.82 -22.14
CA VAL A 31 16.74 -15.12 -22.25
C VAL A 31 16.42 -15.83 -23.56
N ALA A 32 15.18 -15.74 -24.03
CA ALA A 32 14.75 -16.31 -25.32
C ALA A 32 15.26 -15.52 -26.55
N ALA A 33 16.07 -14.48 -26.38
CA ALA A 33 16.56 -13.59 -27.44
C ALA A 33 15.43 -13.06 -28.35
N ASN A 34 14.24 -12.81 -27.78
CA ASN A 34 13.07 -12.34 -28.52
C ASN A 34 12.77 -10.88 -28.16
N PRO A 35 13.15 -9.91 -29.02
CA PRO A 35 12.99 -8.50 -28.73
C PRO A 35 11.53 -8.07 -28.60
N LEU A 36 10.62 -8.67 -29.39
CA LEU A 36 9.19 -8.34 -29.35
C LEU A 36 8.58 -8.71 -28.01
N GLY A 37 8.90 -9.89 -27.48
CA GLY A 37 8.44 -10.33 -26.16
C GLY A 37 9.02 -9.49 -25.02
N PHE A 38 10.28 -9.04 -25.14
CA PHE A 38 10.88 -8.11 -24.19
C PHE A 38 10.12 -6.77 -24.12
N TRP A 39 9.82 -6.18 -25.28
CA TRP A 39 9.07 -4.92 -25.35
C TRP A 39 7.62 -5.07 -24.85
N ALA A 40 7.00 -6.22 -25.06
CA ALA A 40 5.71 -6.53 -24.44
C ALA A 40 5.80 -6.51 -22.90
N GLY A 41 6.84 -7.12 -22.33
CA GLY A 41 7.11 -7.06 -20.89
C GLY A 41 7.35 -5.63 -20.39
N MET A 42 8.12 -4.82 -21.13
CA MET A 42 8.32 -3.40 -20.82
C MET A 42 7.00 -2.60 -20.85
N GLY A 43 6.11 -2.89 -21.79
CA GLY A 43 4.77 -2.29 -21.84
C GLY A 43 3.95 -2.59 -20.59
N VAL A 44 4.03 -3.82 -20.05
CA VAL A 44 3.36 -4.20 -18.80
C VAL A 44 3.93 -3.46 -17.60
N ILE A 45 5.24 -3.25 -17.54
CA ILE A 45 5.87 -2.46 -16.46
C ILE A 45 5.37 -1.01 -16.49
N VAL A 46 5.33 -0.39 -17.68
CA VAL A 46 4.80 0.96 -17.85
C VAL A 46 3.34 1.03 -17.40
N LEU A 47 2.52 0.03 -17.74
CA LEU A 47 1.14 -0.07 -17.29
C LEU A 47 1.05 -0.14 -15.75
N GLY A 48 1.92 -0.91 -15.10
CA GLY A 48 2.00 -0.97 -13.63
C GLY A 48 2.31 0.39 -12.99
N GLY A 49 3.21 1.16 -13.60
CA GLY A 49 3.49 2.54 -13.22
C GLY A 49 2.30 3.48 -13.40
N VAL A 50 1.58 3.37 -14.53
CA VAL A 50 0.37 4.15 -14.80
C VAL A 50 -0.73 3.84 -13.79
N VAL A 51 -0.95 2.57 -13.45
CA VAL A 51 -1.93 2.15 -12.45
C VAL A 51 -1.56 2.67 -11.06
N GLY A 52 -0.29 2.52 -10.65
CA GLY A 52 0.19 3.07 -9.38
C GLY A 52 0.05 4.59 -9.30
N PHE A 53 0.30 5.30 -10.39
CA PHE A 53 0.11 6.74 -10.49
C PHE A 53 -1.37 7.14 -10.43
N ALA A 54 -2.25 6.44 -11.15
CA ALA A 54 -3.70 6.66 -11.09
C ALA A 54 -4.24 6.46 -9.66
N MET A 55 -3.71 5.47 -8.94
CA MET A 55 -4.09 5.20 -7.55
C MET A 55 -3.57 6.26 -6.58
N LYS A 56 -2.39 6.82 -6.84
CA LYS A 56 -1.89 8.00 -6.12
C LYS A 56 -2.80 9.21 -6.34
N LEU A 57 -3.24 9.44 -7.58
CA LEU A 57 -4.18 10.52 -7.91
C LEU A 57 -5.56 10.31 -7.28
N ALA A 58 -6.00 9.06 -7.14
CA ALA A 58 -7.25 8.69 -6.48
C ALA A 58 -7.22 8.85 -4.93
N GLY A 59 -6.16 9.44 -4.35
CA GLY A 59 -6.05 9.70 -2.91
C GLY A 59 -5.70 8.49 -2.05
N LEU A 60 -5.52 7.31 -2.66
CA LEU A 60 -5.23 6.06 -1.96
C LEU A 60 -3.76 5.91 -1.50
N GLY A 61 -2.92 6.90 -1.82
CA GLY A 61 -1.50 6.96 -1.43
C GLY A 61 -1.17 8.05 -0.40
N GLN A 62 -2.17 8.73 0.16
CA GLN A 62 -1.95 9.86 1.07
C GLN A 62 -1.50 9.37 2.45
N LYS A 63 -0.37 9.90 2.94
CA LYS A 63 0.10 9.70 4.32
C LYS A 63 -0.89 10.39 5.28
N PRO A 64 -1.10 9.87 6.50
CA PRO A 64 -1.91 10.53 7.52
C PRO A 64 -1.45 11.99 7.66
N THR A 65 -2.39 12.92 7.66
CA THR A 65 -2.08 14.33 7.96
C THR A 65 -1.70 14.45 9.44
N PRO A 66 -0.88 15.44 9.82
CA PRO A 66 -0.51 15.66 11.22
C PRO A 66 -1.74 15.88 12.14
N GLU A 67 -2.89 16.30 11.59
CA GLU A 67 -4.16 16.34 12.32
C GLU A 67 -4.73 14.95 12.64
N LEU A 68 -4.67 14.01 11.71
CA LEU A 68 -5.14 12.62 11.93
C LEU A 68 -4.25 11.88 12.93
N ASP A 69 -2.94 12.16 12.91
CA ASP A 69 -2.00 11.62 13.89
C ASP A 69 -2.28 12.18 15.30
N ARG A 70 -2.56 13.48 15.42
CA ARG A 70 -2.98 14.10 16.69
C ARG A 70 -4.31 13.54 17.18
N ALA A 71 -5.30 13.40 16.31
CA ALA A 71 -6.61 12.84 16.66
C ALA A 71 -6.50 11.38 17.14
N ARG A 72 -5.65 10.56 16.51
CA ARG A 72 -5.35 9.18 16.99
C ARG A 72 -4.64 9.19 18.34
N ALA A 73 -3.67 10.07 18.53
CA ALA A 73 -2.95 10.19 19.80
C ALA A 73 -3.88 10.64 20.95
N GLU A 74 -4.83 11.54 20.66
CA GLU A 74 -5.87 11.96 21.60
C GLU A 74 -6.87 10.84 21.90
N ALA A 75 -7.31 10.09 20.89
CA ALA A 75 -8.17 8.92 21.08
C ALA A 75 -7.49 7.84 21.95
N ALA A 76 -6.23 7.53 21.68
CA ALA A 76 -5.45 6.60 22.49
C ALA A 76 -5.26 7.09 23.94
N ARG A 77 -5.12 8.41 24.16
CA ARG A 77 -5.12 9.00 25.51
C ARG A 77 -6.46 8.88 26.22
N ARG A 78 -7.58 9.07 25.51
CA ARG A 78 -8.93 8.95 26.08
C ARG A 78 -9.22 7.53 26.55
N ASP A 79 -8.81 6.51 25.79
CA ASP A 79 -8.98 5.12 26.20
C ASP A 79 -8.14 4.75 27.43
N SER A 80 -6.98 5.40 27.61
CA SER A 80 -6.14 5.27 28.80
C SER A 80 -6.56 6.16 29.98
N THR A 81 -7.64 6.93 29.84
CA THR A 81 -8.14 7.77 30.94
C THR A 81 -8.76 6.87 32.01
N PRO A 82 -8.41 7.03 33.30
CA PRO A 82 -8.86 6.15 34.39
C PRO A 82 -10.39 6.13 34.66
N GLU A 83 -11.18 6.83 33.83
CA GLU A 83 -12.64 6.83 33.86
C GLU A 83 -13.23 5.53 33.28
N THR A 84 -12.65 4.99 32.20
CA THR A 84 -13.00 3.65 31.69
C THR A 84 -12.58 2.60 32.71
N ALA A 85 -11.31 2.58 33.12
CA ALA A 85 -10.80 1.66 34.15
C ALA A 85 -11.58 1.67 35.49
N ARG A 86 -12.26 2.78 35.82
CA ARG A 86 -13.21 2.84 36.95
C ARG A 86 -14.59 2.27 36.62
N ALA A 87 -15.09 2.49 35.40
CA ALA A 87 -16.35 1.92 34.93
C ALA A 87 -16.32 0.39 34.89
N ASP A 88 -15.21 -0.24 34.47
CA ASP A 88 -15.02 -1.71 34.56
C ASP A 88 -14.73 -2.22 35.99
N ALA A 89 -14.28 -1.37 36.91
CA ALA A 89 -14.12 -1.74 38.33
C ALA A 89 -15.45 -1.71 39.13
N HIS A 90 -16.52 -1.16 38.55
CA HIS A 90 -17.84 -1.03 39.17
C HIS A 90 -18.93 -1.90 38.52
N ALA A 91 -18.58 -2.77 37.57
CA ALA A 91 -19.44 -3.77 36.93
C ALA A 91 -19.15 -5.18 37.47
#